data_AF-A0A6L7NIE6-F1
#
_entry.id   AF-A0A6L7NIE6-F1
#
_cell.length_a   1.000
_cell.length_b   1.000
_cell.length_c   1.000
_cell.angle_alpha   90.00
_cell.angle_beta   90.00
_cell.angle_gamma   90.00
#
_symmetry.space_group_name_H-M   'P 1'
#
loop_
_entity.id
_entity.type
_entity.pdbx_description
1 polymer ?
#
loop_
_entity_poly.entity_id
_entity_poly.type
_entity_poly.pdbx_seq_one_letter_code
_entity_poly.pdbx_strand_id
1 'polypeptide(L)'
;LRAVGVPPSDRRIRRAVRWLHATQGPEGGWGEDLRSYESDSWRGRGDPTASQTAWALLALMAADEFGEPTRRGVAWLAQTCRPDGTWDEPQYTGTGFQGYFYINYHLYRQVFPTMALGRFLRATAGEGSSR
;
A
#
# COMPACT_ATOMS: atom_id res chain seq x y z
N LEU A 1 -14.46 -5.72 -3.25
CA LEU A 1 -15.69 -5.03 -2.80
C LEU A 1 -16.10 -3.90 -3.74
N ARG A 2 -15.28 -2.85 -3.90
CA ARG A 2 -15.60 -1.72 -4.79
C ARG A 2 -15.86 -2.13 -6.24
N ALA A 3 -15.03 -3.04 -6.78
CA ALA A 3 -15.17 -3.56 -8.14
C ALA A 3 -16.50 -4.31 -8.42
N VAL A 4 -17.22 -4.74 -7.38
CA VAL A 4 -18.54 -5.40 -7.51
C VAL A 4 -19.69 -4.51 -6.99
N GLY A 5 -19.47 -3.19 -6.96
CA GLY A 5 -20.51 -2.20 -6.68
C GLY A 5 -20.77 -1.88 -5.21
N VAL A 6 -20.01 -2.42 -4.26
CA VAL A 6 -20.16 -2.06 -2.83
C VAL A 6 -19.76 -0.57 -2.64
N PRO A 7 -20.58 0.26 -1.98
CA PRO A 7 -20.27 1.68 -1.79
C PRO A 7 -19.11 1.88 -0.80
N PRO A 8 -18.31 2.96 -0.93
CA PRO A 8 -17.15 3.20 -0.05
C PRO A 8 -17.55 3.49 1.40
N SER A 9 -18.81 3.89 1.63
CA SER A 9 -19.41 4.10 2.95
C SER A 9 -19.73 2.80 3.70
N ASP A 10 -19.64 1.63 3.04
CA ASP A 10 -19.89 0.32 3.68
C ASP A 10 -18.99 0.15 4.92
N ARG A 11 -19.59 -0.29 6.03
CA ARG A 11 -18.93 -0.43 7.34
C ARG A 11 -17.65 -1.27 7.27
N ARG A 12 -17.59 -2.29 6.40
CA ARG A 12 -16.41 -3.15 6.21
C ARG A 12 -15.27 -2.37 5.55
N ILE A 13 -15.57 -1.57 4.53
CA ILE A 13 -14.60 -0.69 3.87
C ILE A 13 -14.12 0.38 4.85
N ARG A 14 -15.03 1.05 5.56
CA ARG A 14 -14.64 2.05 6.57
C ARG A 14 -13.77 1.46 7.68
N ARG A 15 -14.01 0.21 8.08
CA ARG A 15 -13.17 -0.50 9.05
C ARG A 15 -11.78 -0.78 8.48
N ALA A 16 -11.68 -1.24 7.23
CA ALA A 16 -10.40 -1.48 6.57
C ALA A 16 -9.57 -0.19 6.40
N VAL A 17 -10.21 0.91 5.98
CA VAL A 17 -9.57 2.24 5.87
C VAL A 17 -9.00 2.68 7.22
N ARG A 18 -9.80 2.59 8.30
CA ARG A 18 -9.31 2.93 9.66
C ARG A 18 -8.13 2.07 10.09
N TRP A 19 -8.14 0.78 9.75
CA TRP A 19 -7.03 -0.11 10.05
C TRP A 19 -5.77 0.31 9.31
N LEU A 20 -5.86 0.60 8.00
CA LEU A 20 -4.72 1.09 7.21
C LEU A 20 -4.17 2.40 7.76
N HIS A 21 -5.02 3.33 8.18
CA HIS A 21 -4.56 4.57 8.80
C HIS A 21 -3.80 4.29 10.11
N ALA A 22 -4.28 3.34 10.92
CA ALA A 22 -3.66 3.00 12.20
C ALA A 22 -2.35 2.21 12.07
N THR A 23 -2.11 1.56 10.93
CA THR A 23 -0.89 0.78 10.67
C THR A 23 0.11 1.47 9.74
N GLN A 24 -0.14 2.72 9.34
CA GLN A 24 0.83 3.50 8.58
C GLN A 24 2.04 3.84 9.46
N GLY A 25 3.25 3.59 8.96
CA GLY A 25 4.48 3.93 9.66
C GLY A 25 4.69 5.46 9.80
N PRO A 26 5.59 5.89 10.70
CA PRO A 26 5.94 7.30 10.87
C PRO A 26 6.55 7.93 9.60
N GLU A 27 7.23 7.13 8.78
CA GLU A 27 7.78 7.56 7.49
C GLU A 27 6.73 7.66 6.37
N GLY A 28 5.51 7.14 6.58
CA GLY A 28 4.40 7.20 5.62
C GLY A 28 4.20 5.94 4.78
N GLY A 29 5.15 5.01 4.76
CA GLY A 29 4.96 3.70 4.13
C GLY A 29 4.20 2.70 5.01
N TRP A 30 3.84 1.56 4.42
CA TRP A 30 3.29 0.39 5.10
C TRP A 30 4.23 -0.80 4.94
N GLY A 31 4.31 -1.61 6.00
CA GLY A 31 5.12 -2.82 6.05
C GLY A 31 4.46 -3.86 6.94
N GLU A 32 4.54 -5.13 6.53
CA GLU A 32 4.13 -6.26 7.36
C GLU A 32 5.17 -7.37 7.26
N ASP A 33 5.70 -7.73 8.43
CA ASP A 33 6.72 -8.76 8.57
C ASP A 33 6.10 -10.16 8.55
N LEU A 34 6.88 -11.16 8.15
CA LEU A 34 6.46 -12.57 8.10
C LEU A 34 6.02 -13.10 9.48
N ARG A 35 6.51 -12.51 10.58
CA ARG A 35 6.06 -12.80 11.95
C ARG A 35 4.56 -12.57 12.16
N SER A 36 3.89 -11.83 11.27
CA SER A 36 2.43 -11.66 11.28
C SER A 36 1.65 -12.98 11.12
N TYR A 37 2.26 -14.02 10.52
CA TYR A 37 1.68 -15.36 10.44
C TYR A 37 1.74 -16.12 11.77
N GLU A 38 2.68 -15.78 12.65
CA GLU A 38 2.90 -16.47 13.92
C GLU A 38 2.23 -15.75 15.09
N SER A 39 2.11 -14.42 15.02
CA SER A 39 1.54 -13.62 16.10
C SER A 39 0.73 -12.43 15.61
N ASP A 40 -0.47 -12.29 16.17
CA ASP A 40 -1.38 -11.17 15.95
C ASP A 40 -0.75 -9.80 16.28
N SER A 41 0.25 -9.76 17.17
CA SER A 41 0.96 -8.52 17.53
C SER A 41 1.81 -7.94 16.40
N TRP A 42 2.11 -8.73 15.37
CA TRP A 42 2.89 -8.33 14.20
C TRP A 42 2.03 -7.96 12.98
N ARG A 43 0.70 -8.06 13.07
CA ARG A 43 -0.20 -7.72 11.97
C ARG A 43 -0.05 -6.25 11.57
N GLY A 44 0.24 -6.02 10.29
CA GLY A 44 0.51 -4.68 9.74
C GLY A 44 1.73 -3.99 10.38
N ARG A 45 2.70 -4.75 10.90
CA ARG A 45 3.95 -4.21 11.45
C ARG A 45 5.16 -4.82 10.77
N GLY A 46 6.08 -3.97 10.37
CA GLY A 46 7.35 -4.33 9.74
C GLY A 46 8.00 -3.09 9.14
N ASP A 47 9.19 -3.27 8.59
CA ASP A 47 9.81 -2.21 7.80
C ASP A 47 8.94 -1.91 6.58
N PRO A 48 8.70 -0.63 6.24
CA PRO A 48 7.90 -0.31 5.06
C PRO A 48 8.54 -0.85 3.78
N THR A 49 7.70 -1.44 2.92
CA THR A 49 8.14 -1.96 1.62
C THR A 49 7.40 -1.27 0.48
N ALA A 50 8.02 -1.23 -0.69
CA ALA A 50 7.44 -0.58 -1.86
C ALA A 50 6.12 -1.26 -2.29
N SER A 51 6.12 -2.59 -2.32
CA SER A 51 4.93 -3.37 -2.69
C SER A 51 3.79 -3.23 -1.66
N GLN A 52 4.06 -3.36 -0.36
CA GLN A 52 3.01 -3.26 0.67
C GLN A 52 2.46 -1.84 0.80
N THR A 53 3.32 -0.82 0.69
CA THR A 53 2.88 0.59 0.61
C THR A 53 1.96 0.81 -0.58
N ALA A 54 2.33 0.27 -1.76
CA ALA A 54 1.49 0.34 -2.94
C ALA A 54 0.13 -0.38 -2.76
N TRP A 55 0.09 -1.54 -2.10
CA TRP A 55 -1.18 -2.23 -1.81
C TRP A 55 -2.11 -1.39 -0.92
N ALA A 56 -1.56 -0.78 0.14
CA ALA A 56 -2.31 0.11 1.02
C ALA A 56 -2.89 1.31 0.24
N LEU A 57 -2.07 1.95 -0.61
CA LEU A 57 -2.50 3.05 -1.47
C LEU A 57 -3.61 2.63 -2.46
N LEU A 58 -3.46 1.47 -3.10
CA LEU A 58 -4.48 0.94 -4.01
C LEU A 58 -5.81 0.68 -3.29
N ALA A 59 -5.77 0.20 -2.04
CA ALA A 59 -6.94 -0.01 -1.21
C ALA A 59 -7.61 1.32 -0.79
N LEU A 60 -6.82 2.30 -0.34
CA LEU A 60 -7.31 3.64 0.04
C LEU A 60 -7.95 4.35 -1.15
N MET A 61 -7.27 4.40 -2.30
CA MET A 61 -7.82 5.01 -3.51
C MET A 61 -9.07 4.32 -4.01
N ALA A 62 -9.16 2.97 -3.92
CA ALA A 62 -10.38 2.27 -4.28
C ALA A 62 -11.56 2.66 -3.37
N ALA A 63 -11.29 3.03 -2.12
CA ALA A 63 -12.27 3.51 -1.14
C ALA A 63 -12.52 5.03 -1.22
N ASP A 64 -12.02 5.71 -2.26
CA ASP A 64 -12.13 7.15 -2.47
C ASP A 64 -11.44 7.98 -1.36
N GLU A 65 -10.39 7.42 -0.75
CA GLU A 65 -9.60 8.07 0.32
C GLU A 65 -8.31 8.69 -0.25
N PHE A 66 -8.31 10.02 -0.41
CA PHE A 66 -7.18 10.82 -0.92
C PHE A 66 -6.61 11.79 0.12
N GLY A 67 -6.93 11.56 1.40
CA GLY A 67 -6.45 12.36 2.51
C GLY A 67 -4.95 12.18 2.81
N GLU A 68 -4.55 12.70 3.97
CA GLU A 68 -3.14 12.75 4.38
C GLU A 68 -2.41 11.39 4.36
N PRO A 69 -3.00 10.28 4.84
CA PRO A 69 -2.32 8.97 4.78
C PRO A 69 -1.96 8.56 3.35
N THR A 70 -2.87 8.77 2.39
CA THR A 70 -2.62 8.47 0.98
C THR A 70 -1.49 9.32 0.42
N ARG A 71 -1.47 10.62 0.71
CA ARG A 71 -0.40 11.53 0.25
C ARG A 71 0.95 11.18 0.85
N ARG A 72 1.01 10.84 2.14
CA ARG A 72 2.23 10.38 2.81
C ARG A 72 2.78 9.10 2.19
N GLY A 73 1.92 8.14 1.86
CA GLY A 73 2.35 6.92 1.17
C GLY A 73 2.87 7.17 -0.24
N VAL A 74 2.22 8.05 -1.00
CA VAL A 74 2.71 8.48 -2.33
C VAL A 74 4.06 9.18 -2.22
N ALA A 75 4.22 10.08 -1.25
CA ALA A 75 5.46 10.78 -0.99
C ALA A 75 6.58 9.79 -0.60
N TRP A 76 6.29 8.81 0.26
CA TRP A 76 7.24 7.77 0.65
C TRP A 76 7.69 6.95 -0.57
N LEU A 77 6.77 6.52 -1.45
CA LEU A 77 7.15 5.83 -2.68
C LEU A 77 8.01 6.68 -3.60
N ALA A 78 7.69 7.97 -3.76
CA ALA A 78 8.47 8.88 -4.59
C ALA A 78 9.87 9.12 -4.02
N GLN A 79 10.00 9.26 -2.70
CA GLN A 79 11.28 9.51 -2.02
C GLN A 79 12.19 8.29 -1.95
N THR A 80 11.61 7.09 -1.90
CA THR A 80 12.36 5.82 -1.87
C THR A 80 12.62 5.24 -3.26
N CYS A 81 12.10 5.87 -4.31
CA CYS A 81 12.41 5.52 -5.69
C CYS A 81 13.88 5.85 -5.98
N ARG A 82 14.61 4.88 -6.50
CA ARG A 82 16.01 5.00 -6.88
C ARG A 82 16.14 5.84 -8.16
N PRO A 83 17.34 6.39 -8.46
CA PRO A 83 17.56 7.18 -9.67
C PRO A 83 17.28 6.43 -10.98
N ASP A 84 17.34 5.11 -10.99
CA ASP A 84 17.02 4.25 -12.14
C ASP A 84 15.51 3.95 -12.27
N GLY A 85 14.67 4.54 -11.43
CA GLY A 85 13.23 4.34 -11.41
C GLY A 85 12.77 3.07 -10.69
N THR A 86 13.68 2.38 -10.00
CA THR A 86 13.39 1.16 -9.25
C THR A 86 13.24 1.39 -7.75
N TRP A 87 12.94 0.35 -7.00
CA TRP A 87 12.82 0.36 -5.54
C TRP A 87 13.59 -0.83 -4.99
N ASP A 88 14.20 -0.65 -3.82
CA ASP A 88 14.75 -1.76 -3.05
C ASP A 88 13.66 -2.39 -2.18
N GLU A 89 13.69 -3.71 -2.10
CA GLU A 89 12.80 -4.48 -1.22
C GLU A 89 13.53 -5.78 -0.84
N PRO A 90 14.38 -5.75 0.21
CA PRO A 90 15.05 -6.95 0.71
C PRO A 90 14.10 -7.88 1.47
N GLN A 91 12.97 -7.38 1.97
CA GLN A 91 11.95 -8.16 2.67
C GLN A 91 11.15 -9.05 1.70
N TYR A 92 10.67 -10.18 2.22
CA TYR A 92 9.78 -11.07 1.50
C TYR A 92 8.34 -10.62 1.71
N THR A 93 7.62 -10.36 0.63
CA THR A 93 6.23 -9.90 0.64
C THR A 93 5.27 -10.93 0.05
N GLY A 94 5.80 -11.99 -0.58
CA GLY A 94 5.04 -13.14 -1.07
C GLY A 94 5.03 -14.30 -0.09
N THR A 95 3.93 -15.04 -0.02
CA THR A 95 3.80 -16.23 0.83
C THR A 95 3.40 -17.44 0.00
N GLY A 96 4.17 -18.52 0.09
CA GLY A 96 3.81 -19.80 -0.52
C GLY A 96 3.11 -20.71 0.49
N PHE A 97 3.80 -21.06 1.58
CA PHE A 97 3.24 -21.81 2.71
C PHE A 97 3.45 -21.02 4.00
N GLN A 98 2.35 -20.59 4.63
CA GLN A 98 2.37 -19.77 5.85
C GLN A 98 3.18 -20.48 6.96
N GLY A 99 4.18 -19.80 7.53
CA GLY A 99 5.05 -20.35 8.57
C GLY A 99 6.21 -21.23 8.08
N TYR A 100 6.26 -21.59 6.79
CA TYR A 100 7.23 -22.57 6.27
C TYR A 100 7.98 -22.11 5.02
N PHE A 101 7.34 -21.33 4.13
CA PHE A 101 7.92 -20.97 2.84
C PHE A 101 7.40 -19.62 2.33
N TYR A 102 8.34 -18.69 2.12
CA TYR A 102 8.07 -17.33 1.66
C TYR A 102 8.78 -17.05 0.34
N ILE A 103 8.15 -16.23 -0.50
CA ILE A 103 8.57 -16.01 -1.88
C ILE A 103 8.93 -14.54 -2.07
N ASN A 104 10.11 -14.30 -2.63
CA ASN A 104 10.49 -12.98 -3.12
C ASN A 104 10.04 -12.82 -4.57
N TYR A 105 8.89 -12.19 -4.78
CA TYR A 105 8.46 -11.81 -6.12
C TYR A 105 9.21 -10.54 -6.55
N HIS A 106 10.36 -10.70 -7.20
CA HIS A 106 11.25 -9.59 -7.55
C HIS A 106 10.58 -8.43 -8.31
N LEU A 107 9.51 -8.69 -9.08
CA LEU A 107 8.80 -7.64 -9.81
C LEU A 107 7.76 -6.88 -8.97
N TYR A 108 7.41 -7.33 -7.77
CA TYR A 108 6.39 -6.67 -6.94
C TYR A 108 6.78 -5.25 -6.55
N ARG A 109 8.05 -5.08 -6.15
CA ARG A 109 8.64 -3.78 -5.86
C ARG A 109 8.66 -2.80 -7.05
N GLN A 110 8.37 -3.27 -8.26
CA GLN A 110 8.27 -2.42 -9.45
C GLN A 110 6.82 -2.22 -9.86
N VAL A 111 6.11 -3.32 -10.12
CA VAL A 111 4.77 -3.30 -10.72
C VAL A 111 3.75 -2.60 -9.83
N PHE A 112 3.78 -2.84 -8.51
CA PHE A 112 2.79 -2.26 -7.61
C PHE A 112 2.99 -0.77 -7.37
N PRO A 113 4.21 -0.26 -7.05
CA PRO A 113 4.45 1.18 -6.94
C PRO A 113 4.08 1.94 -8.22
N THR A 114 4.49 1.45 -9.39
CA THR A 114 4.12 2.08 -10.67
C THR A 114 2.61 2.13 -10.86
N MET A 115 1.89 1.04 -10.54
CA MET A 115 0.43 1.00 -10.63
C MET A 115 -0.22 2.00 -9.66
N ALA A 116 0.24 2.06 -8.41
CA ALA A 116 -0.29 2.95 -7.38
C ALA A 116 -0.08 4.43 -7.75
N LEU A 117 1.15 4.81 -8.09
CA LEU A 117 1.48 6.18 -8.52
C LEU A 117 0.70 6.58 -9.77
N GLY A 118 0.61 5.70 -10.76
CA GLY A 118 -0.16 5.95 -11.98
C GLY A 118 -1.66 6.12 -11.74
N ARG A 119 -2.25 5.39 -10.77
CA ARG A 119 -3.66 5.59 -10.37
C ARG A 119 -3.85 6.89 -9.61
N PHE A 120 -2.93 7.23 -8.71
CA PHE A 120 -2.98 8.48 -7.96
C PHE A 120 -2.94 9.69 -8.90
N LEU A 121 -1.96 9.74 -9.81
CA LEU A 121 -1.83 10.81 -10.79
C LEU A 121 -3.09 10.99 -11.65
N ARG A 122 -3.70 9.90 -12.12
CA ARG A 122 -4.95 9.97 -12.90
C ARG A 122 -6.11 10.52 -12.08
N ALA A 123 -6.22 10.15 -10.81
CA ALA A 123 -7.28 10.63 -9.93
C ALA A 123 -7.13 12.13 -9.63
N THR A 124 -5.91 12.61 -9.39
CA THR A 124 -5.67 14.02 -9.01
C THR A 124 -5.55 14.96 -10.19
N ALA A 125 -5.18 14.48 -11.39
CA ALA A 125 -5.12 15.31 -12.59
C ALA A 125 -6.50 15.88 -12.99
N GLY A 126 -7.60 15.19 -12.64
CA GLY A 126 -8.97 15.68 -12.86
C GLY A 126 -9.37 16.83 -11.93
N GLU A 127 -8.73 16.99 -10.78
CA GLU A 127 -9.02 18.07 -9.82
C GLU A 127 -8.40 19.42 -10.23
N GLY A 128 -7.37 19.39 -11.10
CA GLY A 128 -6.67 20.58 -11.58
C GLY A 128 -7.30 21.27 -12.80
N SER A 129 -8.31 20.67 -13.45
CA SER A 129 -8.95 21.24 -14.65
C SER A 129 -10.22 22.06 -14.35
N SER A 130 -10.51 22.33 -13.07
CA SER A 130 -11.65 23.17 -12.63
C SER A 130 -11.23 24.32 -11.72
N ARG A 131 -10.01 24.82 -11.87
CA ARG A 131 -9.54 26.10 -11.31
C ARG A 131 -8.86 26.90 -12.40
#